data_AF-A0A5C6Z9G2-F1
#
_entry.id   AF-A0A5C6Z9G2-F1
#
_cell.length_a   1.000
_cell.length_b   1.000
_cell.length_c   1.000
_cell.angle_alpha   90.00
_cell.angle_beta   90.00
_cell.angle_gamma   90.00
#
_symmetry.space_group_name_H-M   'P 1'
#
loop_
_entity.id
_entity.type
_entity.pdbx_description
1 polymer ?
#
loop_
_entity_poly.entity_id
_entity_poly.type
_entity_poly.pdbx_seq_one_letter_code
_entity_poly.pdbx_strand_id
1 'polypeptide(L)'
;MDDDTRALAAVAYGEGSTGNVYEEMAAIANVLVRQQKARGYKTISAFIKADKTFAFAAHDGNQRHGKLIKASAEEIAKDAGMNDAVRGARNALDPSGTDYSNGAYFWDGADIKSNYDKHPKVKAGIHITDPKHNIYDIKDKDVPGEEWWRNAQGQKTKLRGKWDYKYESTAAYGGTIFWKYNADFVKATNNKEYD
;
A
#
# COMPACT_ATOMS: atom_id res chain seq x y z
N MET A 1 9.16 -22.58 6.78
CA MET A 1 8.84 -21.29 6.15
C MET A 1 10.03 -20.40 6.36
N ASP A 2 10.54 -19.78 5.31
CA ASP A 2 11.68 -18.86 5.38
C ASP A 2 11.30 -17.52 6.03
N ASP A 3 12.33 -16.76 6.42
CA ASP A 3 12.19 -15.52 7.18
C ASP A 3 11.47 -14.43 6.39
N ASP A 4 11.70 -14.31 5.07
CA ASP A 4 11.05 -13.30 4.25
C ASP A 4 9.56 -13.57 4.09
N THR A 5 9.18 -14.82 3.80
CA THR A 5 7.76 -15.23 3.77
C THR A 5 7.10 -14.98 5.12
N ARG A 6 7.78 -15.29 6.24
CA ARG A 6 7.24 -15.07 7.59
C ARG A 6 7.06 -13.59 7.90
N ALA A 7 8.06 -12.76 7.62
CA ALA A 7 8.01 -11.32 7.88
C ALA A 7 6.90 -10.65 7.07
N LEU A 8 6.80 -10.98 5.76
CA LEU A 8 5.76 -10.45 4.89
C LEU A 8 4.36 -10.88 5.34
N ALA A 9 4.17 -12.16 5.65
CA ALA A 9 2.90 -12.68 6.14
C ALA A 9 2.49 -12.02 7.46
N ALA A 10 3.44 -11.79 8.37
CA ALA A 10 3.15 -11.16 9.65
C ALA A 10 2.67 -9.72 9.49
N VAL A 11 3.30 -8.93 8.60
CA VAL A 11 2.85 -7.56 8.33
C VAL A 11 1.49 -7.59 7.65
N ALA A 12 1.27 -8.43 6.63
CA ALA A 12 -0.02 -8.55 5.96
C ALA A 12 -1.15 -8.94 6.94
N TYR A 13 -0.89 -9.87 7.86
CA TYR A 13 -1.85 -10.27 8.90
C TYR A 13 -2.07 -9.18 9.96
N GLY A 14 -1.05 -8.37 10.24
CA GLY A 14 -1.12 -7.26 11.20
C GLY A 14 -1.88 -6.05 10.68
N GLU A 15 -1.64 -5.69 9.43
CA GLU A 15 -2.21 -4.53 8.72
C GLU A 15 -3.59 -4.83 8.15
N GLY A 16 -3.86 -6.08 7.75
CA GLY A 16 -5.16 -6.48 7.22
C GLY A 16 -6.28 -6.37 8.27
N SER A 17 -7.51 -6.15 7.80
CA SER A 17 -8.68 -6.08 8.67
C SER A 17 -8.89 -7.37 9.48
N THR A 18 -9.64 -7.28 10.59
CA THR A 18 -10.00 -8.44 11.43
C THR A 18 -10.88 -9.47 10.72
N GLY A 19 -11.34 -9.17 9.51
CA GLY A 19 -12.11 -10.09 8.68
C GLY A 19 -11.30 -11.25 8.10
N ASN A 20 -9.95 -11.20 8.16
CA ASN A 20 -9.06 -12.22 7.59
C ASN A 20 -9.34 -12.47 6.10
N VAL A 21 -9.58 -11.42 5.31
CA VAL A 21 -9.85 -11.55 3.88
C VAL A 21 -8.54 -11.86 3.15
N TYR A 22 -8.49 -12.97 2.43
CA TYR A 22 -7.30 -13.43 1.71
C TYR A 22 -6.79 -12.38 0.72
N GLU A 23 -7.68 -11.84 -0.13
CA GLU A 23 -7.32 -10.86 -1.15
C GLU A 23 -6.77 -9.55 -0.55
N GLU A 24 -7.27 -9.16 0.63
CA GLU A 24 -6.77 -7.99 1.37
C GLU A 24 -5.32 -8.22 1.82
N MET A 25 -5.06 -9.34 2.49
CA MET A 25 -3.71 -9.68 2.96
C MET A 25 -2.74 -9.93 1.81
N ALA A 26 -3.20 -10.58 0.74
CA ALA A 26 -2.41 -10.79 -0.48
C ALA A 26 -2.07 -9.45 -1.16
N ALA A 27 -3.03 -8.53 -1.27
CA ALA A 27 -2.80 -7.21 -1.85
C ALA A 27 -1.83 -6.36 -1.01
N ILE A 28 -1.94 -6.36 0.33
CA ILE A 28 -0.95 -5.71 1.21
C ILE A 28 0.44 -6.31 0.98
N ALA A 29 0.54 -7.64 0.89
CA ALA A 29 1.81 -8.31 0.60
C ALA A 29 2.36 -7.91 -0.80
N ASN A 30 1.50 -7.79 -1.82
CA ASN A 30 1.91 -7.31 -3.15
C ASN A 30 2.48 -5.89 -3.09
N VAL A 31 1.85 -4.96 -2.34
CA VAL A 31 2.35 -3.59 -2.19
C VAL A 31 3.73 -3.58 -1.51
N LEU A 32 3.90 -4.34 -0.43
CA LEU A 32 5.19 -4.40 0.28
C LEU A 32 6.32 -4.94 -0.60
N VAL A 33 6.07 -6.01 -1.37
CA VAL A 33 7.06 -6.55 -2.32
C VAL A 33 7.37 -5.53 -3.42
N ARG A 34 6.36 -4.82 -3.93
CA ARG A 34 6.55 -3.74 -4.92
C ARG A 34 7.40 -2.60 -4.36
N GLN A 35 7.12 -2.15 -3.13
CA GLN A 35 7.90 -1.13 -2.43
C GLN A 35 9.36 -1.56 -2.23
N GLN A 36 9.56 -2.80 -1.76
CA GLN A 36 10.89 -3.37 -1.55
C GLN A 36 11.72 -3.36 -2.85
N LYS A 37 11.13 -3.84 -3.96
CA LYS A 37 11.79 -3.86 -5.27
C LYS A 37 12.07 -2.45 -5.78
N ALA A 38 11.08 -1.56 -5.70
CA ALA A 38 11.20 -0.19 -6.22
C ALA A 38 12.25 0.65 -5.48
N ARG A 39 12.44 0.37 -4.19
CA ARG A 39 13.46 1.00 -3.33
C ARG A 39 14.82 0.28 -3.33
N GLY A 40 14.96 -0.82 -4.07
CA GLY A 40 16.23 -1.52 -4.27
C GLY A 40 16.73 -2.35 -3.09
N TYR A 41 15.85 -2.71 -2.15
CA TYR A 41 16.22 -3.63 -1.06
C TYR A 41 16.35 -5.06 -1.61
N LYS A 42 17.27 -5.85 -1.05
CA LYS A 42 17.48 -7.25 -1.50
C LYS A 42 16.43 -8.22 -1.00
N THR A 43 15.89 -7.99 0.19
CA THR A 43 14.96 -8.89 0.89
C THR A 43 13.83 -8.09 1.51
N ILE A 44 12.68 -8.74 1.73
CA ILE A 44 11.51 -8.09 2.34
C ILE A 44 11.78 -7.74 3.79
N SER A 45 12.52 -8.60 4.50
CA SER A 45 12.91 -8.37 5.89
C SER A 45 13.82 -7.15 6.04
N ALA A 46 14.73 -6.93 5.08
CA ALA A 46 15.59 -5.75 5.08
C ALA A 46 14.79 -4.46 4.86
N PHE A 47 13.81 -4.50 3.94
CA PHE A 47 12.90 -3.38 3.70
C PHE A 47 12.06 -3.07 4.95
N ILE A 48 11.34 -4.05 5.50
CA ILE A 48 10.47 -3.90 6.68
C ILE A 48 11.25 -3.36 7.89
N LYS A 49 12.51 -3.80 8.07
CA LYS A 49 13.36 -3.32 9.16
C LYS A 49 13.80 -1.87 8.97
N ALA A 50 14.06 -1.45 7.73
CA ALA A 50 14.57 -0.11 7.43
C ALA A 50 13.45 0.93 7.35
N ASP A 51 12.30 0.57 6.79
CA ASP A 51 11.20 1.47 6.52
C ASP A 51 10.03 1.25 7.49
N LYS A 52 9.85 2.21 8.41
CA LYS A 52 8.80 2.17 9.43
C LYS A 52 7.46 2.71 8.94
N THR A 53 7.41 3.32 7.76
CA THR A 53 6.20 3.99 7.24
C THR A 53 5.26 3.06 6.49
N PHE A 54 5.77 1.91 6.01
CA PHE A 54 4.97 0.88 5.33
C PHE A 54 4.72 -0.37 6.18
N ALA A 55 5.43 -0.55 7.29
CA ALA A 55 5.31 -1.73 8.13
C ALA A 55 5.00 -1.35 9.59
N PHE A 56 3.99 -0.51 9.82
CA PHE A 56 3.66 -0.03 11.17
C PHE A 56 3.44 -1.20 12.13
N ALA A 57 2.71 -2.24 11.71
CA ALA A 57 2.45 -3.44 12.49
C ALA A 57 3.73 -4.18 12.95
N ALA A 58 4.85 -4.03 12.24
CA ALA A 58 6.13 -4.61 12.64
C ALA A 58 6.82 -3.83 13.77
N HIS A 59 6.44 -2.56 13.99
CA HIS A 59 7.14 -1.63 14.89
C HIS A 59 6.28 -1.12 16.05
N ASP A 60 4.96 -1.23 15.97
CA ASP A 60 4.00 -0.65 16.94
C ASP A 60 3.54 -1.63 18.04
N GLY A 61 3.96 -2.89 17.97
CA GLY A 61 3.52 -3.94 18.90
C GLY A 61 2.16 -4.55 18.55
N ASN A 62 1.71 -4.42 17.30
CA ASN A 62 0.48 -5.02 16.79
C ASN A 62 0.36 -6.51 17.19
N GLN A 63 -0.72 -6.84 17.89
CA GLN A 63 -0.92 -8.15 18.48
C GLN A 63 -1.01 -9.25 17.42
N ARG A 64 -1.60 -8.96 16.24
CA ARG A 64 -1.75 -9.92 15.15
C ARG A 64 -0.42 -10.20 14.49
N HIS A 65 0.36 -9.15 14.17
CA HIS A 65 1.73 -9.32 13.69
C HIS A 65 2.56 -10.17 14.67
N GLY A 66 2.52 -9.81 15.97
CA GLY A 66 3.23 -10.55 17.01
C GLY A 66 2.77 -12.01 17.15
N LYS A 67 1.49 -12.28 16.96
CA LYS A 67 0.92 -13.64 16.96
C LYS A 67 1.53 -14.48 15.84
N LEU A 68 1.53 -13.98 14.60
CA LEU A 68 2.06 -14.74 13.46
C LEU A 68 3.57 -14.96 13.56
N ILE A 69 4.33 -13.93 13.96
CA ILE A 69 5.79 -14.05 14.14
C ILE A 69 6.15 -15.20 15.11
N LYS A 70 5.42 -15.32 16.22
CA LYS A 70 5.70 -16.30 17.28
C LYS A 70 5.13 -17.69 17.01
N ALA A 71 4.15 -17.80 16.11
CA ALA A 71 3.42 -19.04 15.88
C ALA A 71 4.28 -20.11 15.20
N SER A 72 4.13 -21.35 15.65
CA SER A 72 4.66 -22.55 15.00
C SER A 72 3.99 -22.79 13.64
N ALA A 73 4.55 -23.68 12.82
CA ALA A 73 3.94 -24.04 11.54
C ALA A 73 2.55 -24.68 11.72
N GLU A 74 2.38 -25.49 12.77
CA GLU A 74 1.13 -26.17 13.11
C GLU A 74 0.08 -25.17 13.60
N GLU A 75 0.48 -24.17 14.39
CA GLU A 75 -0.41 -23.09 14.84
C GLU A 75 -0.89 -22.24 13.66
N ILE A 76 0.01 -21.87 12.74
CA ILE A 76 -0.32 -21.17 11.50
C ILE A 76 -1.26 -22.00 10.62
N ALA A 77 -1.04 -23.31 10.53
CA ALA A 77 -1.90 -24.18 9.73
C ALA A 77 -3.33 -24.32 10.28
N LYS A 78 -3.51 -24.17 11.61
CA LYS A 78 -4.82 -24.28 12.27
C LYS A 78 -5.59 -22.96 12.32
N ASP A 79 -4.91 -21.82 12.21
CA ASP A 79 -5.53 -20.51 12.17
C ASP A 79 -5.71 -20.05 10.72
N ALA A 80 -6.96 -20.00 10.25
CA ALA A 80 -7.27 -19.66 8.87
C ALA A 80 -6.69 -18.30 8.43
N GLY A 81 -6.72 -17.29 9.32
CA GLY A 81 -6.19 -15.96 9.00
C GLY A 81 -4.67 -15.95 8.87
N MET A 82 -3.95 -16.62 9.77
CA MET A 82 -2.50 -16.77 9.64
C MET A 82 -2.12 -17.61 8.42
N ASN A 83 -2.89 -18.65 8.12
CA ASN A 83 -2.69 -19.48 6.93
C ASN A 83 -2.85 -18.66 5.65
N ASP A 84 -3.93 -17.88 5.55
CA ASP A 84 -4.22 -17.04 4.40
C ASP A 84 -3.19 -15.91 4.23
N ALA A 85 -2.70 -15.33 5.33
CA ALA A 85 -1.60 -14.38 5.26
C ALA A 85 -0.32 -15.00 4.69
N VAL A 86 0.02 -16.24 5.09
CA VAL A 86 1.16 -16.98 4.53
C VAL A 86 0.94 -17.31 3.05
N ARG A 87 -0.28 -17.70 2.66
CA ARG A 87 -0.63 -17.92 1.25
C ARG A 87 -0.48 -16.64 0.43
N GLY A 88 -0.97 -15.51 0.94
CA GLY A 88 -0.87 -14.19 0.30
C GLY A 88 0.58 -13.74 0.14
N ALA A 89 1.41 -13.93 1.17
CA ALA A 89 2.83 -13.64 1.12
C ALA A 89 3.57 -14.47 0.07
N ARG A 90 3.29 -15.79 -0.01
CA ARG A 90 3.87 -16.66 -1.05
C ARG A 90 3.44 -16.24 -2.44
N ASN A 91 2.16 -15.92 -2.64
CA ASN A 91 1.66 -15.38 -3.89
C ASN A 91 2.41 -14.09 -4.28
N ALA A 92 2.61 -13.15 -3.36
CA ALA A 92 3.30 -11.89 -3.67
C ALA A 92 4.80 -12.06 -3.99
N LEU A 93 5.45 -13.07 -3.43
CA LEU A 93 6.86 -13.39 -3.68
C LEU A 93 7.05 -14.21 -4.96
N ASP A 94 6.04 -14.95 -5.41
CA ASP A 94 6.07 -15.73 -6.64
C ASP A 94 6.06 -14.81 -7.89
N PRO A 95 7.03 -14.93 -8.81
CA PRO A 95 7.04 -14.17 -10.07
C PRO A 95 5.79 -14.38 -10.95
N SER A 96 5.09 -15.50 -10.78
CA SER A 96 3.84 -15.85 -11.47
C SER A 96 2.59 -15.60 -10.62
N GLY A 97 2.76 -15.06 -9.41
CA GLY A 97 1.67 -14.73 -8.51
C GLY A 97 0.75 -13.65 -9.05
N THR A 98 -0.50 -13.66 -8.58
CA THR A 98 -1.49 -12.65 -8.94
C THR A 98 -1.23 -11.38 -8.14
N ASP A 99 -1.25 -10.24 -8.81
CA ASP A 99 -1.19 -8.94 -8.14
C ASP A 99 -2.59 -8.48 -7.72
N TYR A 100 -3.00 -8.84 -6.50
CA TYR A 100 -4.32 -8.47 -5.98
C TYR A 100 -4.44 -6.96 -5.77
N SER A 101 -3.33 -6.25 -5.55
CA SER A 101 -3.31 -4.80 -5.38
C SER A 101 -3.47 -4.02 -6.69
N ASN A 102 -3.41 -4.70 -7.84
CA ASN A 102 -3.57 -4.11 -9.17
C ASN A 102 -2.66 -2.88 -9.42
N GLY A 103 -1.37 -3.01 -9.10
CA GLY A 103 -0.36 -1.98 -9.31
C GLY A 103 -0.24 -0.92 -8.21
N ALA A 104 -0.91 -1.09 -7.06
CA ALA A 104 -0.87 -0.10 -5.99
C ALA A 104 0.51 0.11 -5.36
N TYR A 105 0.82 1.31 -4.92
CA TYR A 105 2.01 1.58 -4.11
C TYR A 105 1.68 1.91 -2.66
N PHE A 106 0.40 2.12 -2.36
CA PHE A 106 -0.10 2.54 -1.05
C PHE A 106 -1.43 1.85 -0.74
N TRP A 107 -1.82 1.88 0.52
CA TRP A 107 -3.16 1.49 0.95
C TRP A 107 -3.62 2.39 2.10
N ASP A 108 -4.93 2.45 2.34
CA ASP A 108 -5.50 3.05 3.54
C ASP A 108 -6.60 2.17 4.12
N GLY A 109 -6.72 2.19 5.44
CA GLY A 109 -7.79 1.53 6.18
C GLY A 109 -8.98 2.46 6.44
N ALA A 110 -9.77 2.15 7.46
CA ALA A 110 -10.98 2.91 7.80
C ALA A 110 -10.70 4.37 8.23
N ASP A 111 -9.45 4.69 8.56
CA ASP A 111 -9.03 6.03 8.98
C ASP A 111 -9.13 7.07 7.87
N ILE A 112 -9.05 6.66 6.60
CA ILE A 112 -9.34 7.57 5.47
C ILE A 112 -10.75 8.13 5.52
N LYS A 113 -11.71 7.37 6.07
CA LYS A 113 -13.09 7.83 6.27
C LYS A 113 -13.25 8.61 7.57
N SER A 114 -12.78 8.05 8.68
CA SER A 114 -13.00 8.65 10.01
C SER A 114 -12.26 9.98 10.21
N ASN A 115 -11.19 10.22 9.44
CA ASN A 115 -10.40 11.44 9.46
C ASN A 115 -10.34 12.15 8.10
N TYR A 116 -11.36 11.95 7.25
CA TYR A 116 -11.36 12.34 5.83
C TYR A 116 -10.75 13.72 5.53
N ASP A 117 -11.25 14.80 6.14
CA ASP A 117 -10.80 16.17 5.82
C ASP A 117 -9.33 16.46 6.19
N LYS A 118 -8.80 15.73 7.17
CA LYS A 118 -7.41 15.90 7.63
C LYS A 118 -6.49 14.82 7.09
N HIS A 119 -7.03 13.77 6.47
CA HIS A 119 -6.27 12.65 5.95
C HIS A 119 -5.29 13.13 4.88
N PRO A 120 -3.96 12.88 5.01
CA PRO A 120 -2.96 13.43 4.10
C PRO A 120 -3.23 13.11 2.63
N LYS A 121 -3.66 11.87 2.34
CA LYS A 121 -3.98 11.44 0.97
C LYS A 121 -5.17 12.21 0.39
N VAL A 122 -6.23 12.39 1.17
CA VAL A 122 -7.43 13.15 0.79
C VAL A 122 -7.06 14.62 0.53
N LYS A 123 -6.25 15.23 1.40
CA LYS A 123 -5.75 16.61 1.21
C LYS A 123 -4.89 16.78 -0.03
N ALA A 124 -4.26 15.72 -0.50
CA ALA A 124 -3.43 15.69 -1.70
C ALA A 124 -4.23 15.40 -2.99
N GLY A 125 -5.49 14.97 -2.84
CA GLY A 125 -6.42 14.67 -3.92
C GLY A 125 -6.51 13.18 -4.23
N ILE A 126 -7.73 12.64 -4.19
CA ILE A 126 -8.04 11.22 -4.41
C ILE A 126 -9.17 11.06 -5.43
N HIS A 127 -9.10 9.97 -6.19
CA HIS A 127 -10.13 9.57 -7.13
C HIS A 127 -10.40 8.07 -7.07
N ILE A 128 -11.66 7.69 -6.88
CA ILE A 128 -12.13 6.31 -6.99
C ILE A 128 -12.40 6.00 -8.47
N THR A 129 -11.65 5.04 -9.01
CA THR A 129 -11.68 4.67 -10.42
C THR A 129 -12.72 3.61 -10.77
N ASP A 130 -13.14 2.81 -9.78
CA ASP A 130 -14.23 1.84 -9.89
C ASP A 130 -15.10 1.97 -8.63
N PRO A 131 -16.44 2.11 -8.74
CA PRO A 131 -17.33 2.17 -7.58
C PRO A 131 -17.13 1.03 -6.57
N LYS A 132 -16.69 -0.16 -7.00
CA LYS A 132 -16.39 -1.30 -6.12
C LYS A 132 -15.21 -1.05 -5.20
N HIS A 133 -14.31 -0.11 -5.54
CA HIS A 133 -13.20 0.26 -4.67
C HIS A 133 -13.64 1.16 -3.51
N ASN A 134 -14.83 1.78 -3.59
CA ASN A 134 -15.32 2.70 -2.57
C ASN A 134 -16.02 1.99 -1.40
N ILE A 135 -15.32 1.06 -0.74
CA ILE A 135 -15.83 0.29 0.38
C ILE A 135 -16.21 1.15 1.61
N TYR A 136 -15.81 2.42 1.61
CA TYR A 136 -16.05 3.36 2.69
C TYR A 136 -17.07 4.45 2.37
N ASP A 137 -17.61 4.50 1.14
CA ASP A 137 -18.53 5.55 0.69
C ASP A 137 -17.93 6.96 0.93
N ILE A 138 -16.65 7.12 0.58
CA ILE A 138 -15.95 8.40 0.63
C ILE A 138 -16.11 9.14 -0.69
N LYS A 139 -16.07 10.47 -0.64
CA LYS A 139 -16.13 11.30 -1.85
C LYS A 139 -14.76 11.38 -2.50
N ASP A 140 -14.75 11.51 -3.81
CA ASP A 140 -13.57 12.00 -4.52
C ASP A 140 -13.24 13.42 -4.08
N LYS A 141 -11.97 13.80 -4.24
CA LYS A 141 -11.50 15.14 -3.94
C LYS A 141 -10.45 15.57 -4.95
N ASP A 142 -10.83 16.46 -5.84
CA ASP A 142 -9.91 17.10 -6.76
C ASP A 142 -9.08 18.14 -6.03
N VAL A 143 -7.77 18.05 -6.19
CA VAL A 143 -6.78 19.01 -5.69
C VAL A 143 -5.82 19.27 -6.84
N PRO A 144 -6.23 20.13 -7.79
CA PRO A 144 -5.47 20.33 -9.00
C PRO A 144 -4.12 20.97 -8.69
N GLY A 145 -3.11 20.56 -9.44
CA GLY A 145 -1.75 21.07 -9.31
C GLY A 145 -1.06 21.22 -10.65
N GLU A 146 0.07 21.91 -10.62
CA GLU A 146 0.90 22.16 -11.79
C GLU A 146 2.37 22.15 -11.39
N GLU A 147 3.21 21.66 -12.30
CA GLU A 147 4.68 21.69 -12.15
C GLU A 147 5.30 22.54 -13.26
N TRP A 148 6.36 23.27 -12.94
CA TRP A 148 7.03 24.18 -13.86
C TRP A 148 8.54 23.94 -13.89
N TRP A 149 9.11 24.03 -15.07
CA TRP A 149 10.55 24.27 -15.19
C TRP A 149 10.89 25.63 -14.57
N ARG A 150 12.03 25.67 -13.90
CA ARG A 150 12.53 26.89 -13.24
C ARG A 150 13.93 27.22 -13.76
N ASN A 151 14.22 28.51 -13.92
CA ASN A 151 15.59 28.96 -14.18
C ASN A 151 16.45 28.88 -12.91
N ALA A 152 17.73 29.23 -13.02
CA ALA A 152 18.67 29.23 -11.90
C ALA A 152 18.24 30.17 -10.75
N GLN A 153 17.39 31.15 -11.04
CA GLN A 153 16.82 32.10 -10.07
C GLN A 153 15.49 31.62 -9.46
N GLY A 154 15.05 30.40 -9.78
CA GLY A 154 13.82 29.78 -9.26
C GLY A 154 12.52 30.25 -9.92
N GLN A 155 12.60 31.13 -10.93
CA GLN A 155 11.45 31.67 -11.63
C GLN A 155 10.87 30.64 -12.60
N LYS A 156 9.53 30.51 -12.63
CA LYS A 156 8.81 29.64 -13.57
C LYS A 156 9.11 30.08 -15.00
N THR A 157 9.53 29.14 -15.85
CA THR A 157 9.85 29.41 -17.27
C THR A 157 8.88 28.73 -18.22
N LYS A 158 8.60 27.43 -18.01
CA LYS A 158 7.73 26.63 -18.88
C LYS A 158 6.93 25.64 -18.06
N LEU A 159 5.62 25.60 -18.30
CA LEU A 159 4.73 24.61 -17.69
C LEU A 159 5.18 23.21 -18.11
N ARG A 160 5.41 22.36 -17.12
CA ARG A 160 5.85 20.99 -17.33
C ARG A 160 4.65 20.04 -17.41
N GLY A 161 3.65 20.24 -16.57
CA GLY A 161 2.42 19.46 -16.59
C GLY A 161 1.43 19.92 -15.53
N LYS A 162 0.22 19.37 -15.61
CA LYS A 162 -0.89 19.59 -14.68
C LYS A 162 -1.51 18.24 -14.31
N TRP A 163 -2.21 18.20 -13.18
CA TRP A 163 -3.00 17.05 -12.74
C TRP A 163 -4.19 17.56 -11.92
N ASP A 164 -5.27 16.78 -11.85
CA ASP A 164 -6.48 17.15 -11.11
C ASP A 164 -6.50 16.53 -9.69
N TYR A 165 -5.90 15.36 -9.52
CA TYR A 165 -5.74 14.65 -8.25
C TYR A 165 -4.42 13.86 -8.26
N LYS A 166 -3.94 13.44 -7.09
CA LYS A 166 -2.66 12.72 -6.98
C LYS A 166 -2.82 11.22 -6.91
N TYR A 167 -3.87 10.70 -6.26
CA TYR A 167 -4.03 9.27 -6.02
C TYR A 167 -5.26 8.74 -6.70
N GLU A 168 -5.14 7.54 -7.27
CA GLU A 168 -6.27 6.79 -7.83
C GLU A 168 -6.34 5.40 -7.24
N SER A 169 -7.57 4.95 -6.95
CA SER A 169 -7.79 3.60 -6.42
C SER A 169 -7.43 2.54 -7.46
N THR A 170 -6.97 1.38 -7.02
CA THR A 170 -6.63 0.26 -7.92
C THR A 170 -7.39 -1.01 -7.59
N ALA A 171 -7.74 -1.20 -6.32
CA ALA A 171 -8.50 -2.33 -5.78
C ALA A 171 -9.05 -1.96 -4.39
N ALA A 172 -10.00 -2.75 -3.89
CA ALA A 172 -10.36 -2.76 -2.47
C ALA A 172 -10.82 -4.14 -2.02
N TYR A 173 -10.42 -4.55 -0.82
CA TYR A 173 -10.81 -5.83 -0.21
C TYR A 173 -10.88 -5.70 1.30
N GLY A 174 -11.80 -6.43 1.93
CA GLY A 174 -11.96 -6.39 3.38
C GLY A 174 -12.19 -4.97 3.89
N GLY A 175 -11.20 -4.42 4.61
CA GLY A 175 -11.20 -3.04 5.12
C GLY A 175 -10.12 -2.16 4.49
N THR A 176 -9.63 -2.48 3.30
CA THR A 176 -8.49 -1.75 2.71
C THR A 176 -8.79 -1.27 1.30
N ILE A 177 -8.50 0.01 1.03
CA ILE A 177 -8.46 0.57 -0.33
C ILE A 177 -7.00 0.72 -0.75
N PHE A 178 -6.68 0.29 -1.97
CA PHE A 178 -5.34 0.34 -2.53
C PHE A 178 -5.22 1.47 -3.55
N TRP A 179 -4.05 2.14 -3.57
CA TRP A 179 -3.83 3.36 -4.33
C TRP A 179 -2.51 3.35 -5.07
N LYS A 180 -2.47 4.03 -6.20
CA LYS A 180 -1.24 4.45 -6.87
C LYS A 180 -1.29 5.94 -7.19
N TYR A 181 -0.15 6.51 -7.57
CA TYR A 181 -0.14 7.85 -8.12
C TYR A 181 -0.81 7.91 -9.49
N ASN A 182 -1.54 8.99 -9.72
CA ASN A 182 -2.06 9.35 -11.03
C ASN A 182 -0.91 9.60 -12.02
N ALA A 183 -1.09 9.13 -13.26
CA ALA A 183 -0.04 9.18 -14.28
C ALA A 183 0.35 10.61 -14.67
N ASP A 184 -0.59 11.56 -14.70
CA ASP A 184 -0.30 12.96 -15.04
C ASP A 184 0.51 13.64 -13.93
N PHE A 185 0.20 13.35 -12.66
CA PHE A 185 1.01 13.81 -11.53
C PHE A 185 2.47 13.30 -11.64
N VAL A 186 2.66 12.00 -11.87
CA VAL A 186 3.99 11.38 -12.03
C VAL A 186 4.76 12.02 -13.19
N LYS A 187 4.11 12.12 -14.36
CA LYS A 187 4.70 12.71 -15.57
C LYS A 187 5.08 14.18 -15.39
N ALA A 188 4.19 14.96 -14.77
CA ALA A 188 4.39 16.38 -14.52
C ALA A 188 5.55 16.64 -13.55
N THR A 189 5.71 15.80 -12.53
CA THR A 189 6.66 16.04 -11.43
C THR A 189 7.97 15.26 -11.56
N ASN A 190 8.03 14.21 -12.38
CA ASN A 190 9.09 13.19 -12.34
C ASN A 190 9.13 12.45 -10.99
N ASN A 191 8.02 12.49 -10.22
CA ASN A 191 7.99 11.80 -8.95
C ASN A 191 8.16 10.29 -9.17
N LYS A 192 8.75 9.61 -8.20
CA LYS A 192 8.78 8.16 -8.19
C LYS A 192 7.39 7.65 -7.83
N GLU A 193 6.95 6.58 -8.49
CA GLU A 193 5.62 6.00 -8.26
C GLU A 193 5.40 5.48 -6.84
N TYR A 194 6.50 5.28 -6.11
CA TYR A 194 6.59 4.62 -4.81
C TYR A 194 6.91 5.54 -3.62
N ASP A 195 7.16 6.83 -3.88
CA ASP A 195 7.64 7.81 -2.87
C ASP A 195 6.52 8.43 -2.05
#